data_AF-A0A8B9SY49-F1
#
_entry.id   AF-A0A8B9SY49-F1
#
_cell.length_a   1.000
_cell.length_b   1.000
_cell.length_c   1.000
_cell.angle_alpha   90.00
_cell.angle_beta   90.00
_cell.angle_gamma   90.00
#
_symmetry.space_group_name_H-M   'P 1'
#
loop_
_entity.id
_entity.type
_entity.pdbx_description
1 polymer ?
#
loop_
_entity_poly.entity_id
_entity_poly.type
_entity_poly.pdbx_seq_one_letter_code
_entity_poly.pdbx_strand_id
1 'polypeptide(L)'
;MGKLQRVSAQLVELSPEQGAPFQQRWQEAEEQYCRVRERVRQAAAVLEDCAAALQPGTRMDLLLECLERLQSRLQSQPSVRGDTAHLREQIRENSLALGELEKLGVALETVQAQGAELLAPRGTPGRAPSLLRPAGIQERTAQLLSQWGRLRGRCEEQERWLRELLALADRFWHGLSELALTLSDTQQLVLGLEEPPPHPQALREEIDSLQGELDTLGILGVELMSSCGDPDKPDVTKSLDDVSALAGGLLWWARVRMGGVGTGHPQSRAAAGPWRRGRRIPKPRGCPWAVLQGGWVCWAGVLAQGTVSLASCGGAG
;
A
#
# COMPACT_ATOMS: atom_id res chain seq x y z
N MET A 1 66.94 -13.57 15.65
CA MET A 1 67.23 -14.27 16.92
C MET A 1 68.06 -15.54 16.76
N GLY A 2 67.66 -16.55 15.96
CA GLY A 2 68.38 -17.84 15.88
C GLY A 2 69.85 -17.82 15.37
N LYS A 3 70.35 -16.70 14.85
CA LYS A 3 71.79 -16.50 14.55
C LYS A 3 72.57 -16.04 15.79
N LEU A 4 72.00 -15.17 16.61
CA LEU A 4 72.61 -14.67 17.85
C LEU A 4 72.72 -15.78 18.92
N GLN A 5 71.71 -16.64 19.02
CA GLN A 5 71.73 -17.83 19.88
C GLN A 5 72.89 -18.80 19.54
N ARG A 6 73.16 -19.00 18.24
CA ARG A 6 74.26 -19.85 17.79
C ARG A 6 75.61 -19.24 18.12
N VAL A 7 75.76 -17.93 17.92
CA VAL A 7 76.97 -17.18 18.24
C VAL A 7 77.21 -17.13 19.76
N SER A 8 76.16 -16.96 20.58
CA SER A 8 76.30 -16.98 22.05
C SER A 8 76.72 -18.35 22.58
N ALA A 9 76.16 -19.43 22.03
CA ALA A 9 76.53 -20.79 22.41
C ALA A 9 78.01 -21.09 22.09
N GLN A 10 78.46 -20.71 20.90
CA GLN A 10 79.86 -20.88 20.48
C GLN A 10 80.84 -20.03 21.30
N LEU A 11 80.46 -18.79 21.67
CA LEU A 11 81.28 -17.92 22.51
C LEU A 11 81.45 -18.45 23.94
N VAL A 12 80.41 -19.07 24.50
CA VAL A 12 80.45 -19.69 25.83
C VAL A 12 81.34 -20.94 25.83
N GLU A 13 81.30 -21.75 24.76
CA GLU A 13 82.19 -22.91 24.58
C GLU A 13 83.67 -22.52 24.43
N LEU A 14 83.96 -21.43 23.71
CA LEU A 14 85.33 -20.98 23.45
C LEU A 14 85.92 -20.13 24.59
N SER A 15 85.08 -19.38 25.32
CA SER A 15 85.52 -18.44 26.35
C SER A 15 84.43 -18.21 27.43
N PRO A 16 84.45 -18.95 28.54
CA PRO A 16 83.37 -18.88 29.53
C PRO A 16 83.27 -17.50 30.23
N GLU A 17 84.39 -16.81 30.45
CA GLU A 17 84.42 -15.50 31.15
C GLU A 17 83.76 -14.37 30.34
N GLN A 18 83.89 -14.38 29.02
CA GLN A 18 83.31 -13.36 28.13
C GLN A 18 81.97 -13.79 27.54
N GLY A 19 81.73 -15.11 27.41
CA GLY A 19 80.50 -15.68 26.89
C GLY A 19 79.31 -15.56 27.84
N ALA A 20 79.51 -15.71 29.16
CA ALA A 20 78.43 -15.63 30.16
C ALA A 20 77.66 -14.28 30.16
N PRO A 21 78.31 -13.10 30.21
CA PRO A 21 77.60 -11.82 30.16
C PRO A 21 76.91 -11.57 28.80
N PHE A 22 77.47 -12.09 27.70
CA PHE A 22 76.85 -12.02 26.38
C PHE A 22 75.60 -12.92 26.29
N GLN A 23 75.66 -14.12 26.87
CA GLN A 23 74.53 -15.05 26.95
C GLN A 23 73.39 -14.47 27.79
N GLN A 24 73.68 -13.86 28.95
CA GLN A 24 72.68 -13.18 29.77
C GLN A 24 72.00 -12.04 29.00
N ARG A 25 72.77 -11.14 28.39
CA ARG A 25 72.21 -10.03 27.59
C ARG A 25 71.39 -10.52 26.40
N TRP A 26 71.80 -11.63 25.78
CA TRP A 26 71.01 -12.26 24.71
C TRP A 26 69.70 -12.85 25.23
N GLN A 27 69.71 -13.57 26.37
CA GLN A 27 68.49 -14.10 26.99
C GLN A 27 67.53 -12.99 27.38
N GLU A 28 68.03 -11.90 27.98
CA GLU A 28 67.24 -10.71 28.30
C GLU A 28 66.61 -10.09 27.03
N ALA A 29 67.38 -9.97 25.95
CA ALA A 29 66.88 -9.46 24.66
C ALA A 29 65.84 -10.41 24.02
N GLU A 30 66.01 -11.73 24.15
CA GLU A 30 65.05 -12.73 23.67
C GLU A 30 63.75 -12.68 24.48
N GLU A 31 63.84 -12.57 25.81
CA GLU A 31 62.68 -12.37 26.67
C GLU A 31 61.94 -11.07 26.35
N GLN A 32 62.66 -9.96 26.16
CA GLN A 32 62.08 -8.69 25.74
C GLN A 32 61.39 -8.82 24.38
N TYR A 33 62.04 -9.48 23.41
CA TYR A 33 61.46 -9.74 22.10
C TYR A 33 60.19 -10.60 22.19
N CYS A 34 60.21 -11.65 23.01
CA CYS A 34 59.03 -12.49 23.26
C CYS A 34 57.89 -11.69 23.89
N ARG A 35 58.18 -10.86 24.90
CA ARG A 35 57.19 -9.96 25.52
C ARG A 35 56.60 -8.98 24.50
N VAL A 36 57.42 -8.39 23.63
CA VAL A 36 56.94 -7.49 22.56
C VAL A 36 56.07 -8.25 21.57
N ARG A 37 56.50 -9.45 21.12
CA ARG A 37 55.74 -10.29 20.19
C ARG A 37 54.38 -10.69 20.75
N GLU A 38 54.32 -11.08 22.03
CA GLU A 38 53.05 -11.38 22.69
C GLU A 38 52.16 -10.15 22.80
N ARG A 39 52.70 -8.97 23.13
CA ARG A 39 51.94 -7.71 23.14
C ARG A 39 51.39 -7.35 21.76
N VAL A 40 52.17 -7.56 20.70
CA VAL A 40 51.71 -7.33 19.31
C VAL A 40 50.60 -8.30 18.93
N ARG A 41 50.70 -9.58 19.31
CA ARG A 41 49.63 -10.57 19.09
C ARG A 41 48.35 -10.21 19.84
N GLN A 42 48.47 -9.80 21.09
CA GLN A 42 47.33 -9.35 21.90
C GLN A 42 46.70 -8.09 21.30
N ALA A 43 47.51 -7.12 20.86
CA ALA A 43 47.01 -5.90 20.22
C ALA A 43 46.30 -6.21 18.88
N ALA A 44 46.84 -7.11 18.06
CA ALA A 44 46.20 -7.55 16.81
C ALA A 44 44.84 -8.22 17.07
N ALA A 45 44.76 -9.11 18.07
CA ALA A 45 43.50 -9.75 18.44
C ALA A 45 42.44 -8.72 18.90
N VAL A 46 42.83 -7.74 19.71
CA VAL A 46 41.92 -6.65 20.12
C VAL A 46 41.46 -5.81 18.94
N LEU A 47 42.34 -5.52 17.97
CA LEU A 47 41.97 -4.77 16.76
C LEU A 47 40.99 -5.55 15.88
N GLU A 48 41.21 -6.85 15.67
CA GLU A 48 40.29 -7.73 14.93
C GLU A 48 38.91 -7.78 15.60
N ASP A 49 38.90 -7.87 16.94
CA ASP A 49 37.68 -7.85 17.73
C ASP A 49 36.93 -6.52 17.64
N CYS A 50 37.65 -5.39 17.68
CA CYS A 50 37.08 -4.06 17.49
C CYS A 50 36.50 -3.90 16.07
N ALA A 51 37.19 -4.38 15.04
CA ALA A 51 36.71 -4.35 13.67
C ALA A 51 35.42 -5.17 13.50
N ALA A 52 35.37 -6.37 14.08
CA ALA A 52 34.17 -7.22 14.08
C ALA A 52 32.99 -6.56 14.82
N ALA A 53 33.25 -5.83 15.92
CA ALA A 53 32.21 -5.12 16.66
C ALA A 53 31.67 -3.86 15.93
N LEU A 54 32.48 -3.22 15.08
CA LEU A 54 32.09 -2.02 14.31
C LEU A 54 31.29 -2.32 13.03
N GLN A 55 31.52 -3.49 12.41
CA GLN A 55 30.92 -3.85 11.12
C GLN A 55 29.37 -3.87 11.13
N PRO A 56 28.69 -4.44 12.16
CA PRO A 56 27.22 -4.42 12.23
C PRO A 56 26.67 -2.99 12.32
N GLY A 57 27.34 -2.09 13.07
CA GLY A 57 26.90 -0.71 13.24
C GLY A 57 26.84 0.05 11.91
N THR A 58 27.91 -0.01 11.13
CA THR A 58 27.97 0.64 9.81
C THR A 58 26.92 0.05 8.84
N ARG A 59 26.67 -1.26 8.92
CA ARG A 59 25.64 -1.93 8.12
C ARG A 59 24.22 -1.51 8.54
N MET A 60 23.97 -1.31 9.83
CA MET A 60 22.69 -0.80 10.33
C MET A 60 22.38 0.60 9.83
N ASP A 61 23.38 1.49 9.76
CA ASP A 61 23.21 2.85 9.25
C ASP A 61 22.74 2.83 7.79
N LEU A 62 23.35 1.98 6.95
CA LEU A 62 22.93 1.79 5.55
C LEU A 62 21.52 1.19 5.42
N LEU A 63 21.16 0.24 6.30
CA LEU A 63 19.83 -0.37 6.29
C LEU A 63 18.75 0.63 6.74
N LEU A 64 19.05 1.49 7.71
CA LEU A 64 18.19 2.58 8.13
C LEU A 64 17.93 3.56 6.98
N GLU A 65 18.99 4.01 6.30
CA GLU A 65 18.85 4.91 5.14
C GLU A 65 17.99 4.28 4.03
N CYS A 66 18.16 2.98 3.78
CA CYS A 66 17.31 2.26 2.82
C CYS A 66 15.83 2.22 3.25
N LEU A 67 15.54 2.00 4.55
CA LEU A 67 14.19 2.01 5.10
C LEU A 67 13.55 3.41 5.01
N GLU A 68 14.29 4.46 5.36
CA GLU A 68 13.82 5.85 5.28
C GLU A 68 13.55 6.28 3.82
N ARG A 69 14.40 5.84 2.89
CA ARG A 69 14.19 6.05 1.45
C ARG A 69 12.93 5.33 0.94
N LEU A 70 12.69 4.09 1.38
CA LEU A 70 11.45 3.38 1.03
C LEU A 70 10.23 4.05 1.64
N GLN A 71 10.31 4.46 2.91
CA GLN A 71 9.23 5.14 3.60
C GLN A 71 8.86 6.46 2.92
N SER A 72 9.85 7.26 2.53
CA SER A 72 9.61 8.53 1.82
C SER A 72 8.99 8.31 0.44
N ARG A 73 9.46 7.30 -0.32
CA ARG A 73 8.84 6.90 -1.59
C ARG A 73 7.36 6.55 -1.41
N LEU A 74 7.04 5.72 -0.41
CA LEU A 74 5.66 5.31 -0.11
C LEU A 74 4.79 6.48 0.35
N GLN A 75 5.33 7.42 1.14
CA GLN A 75 4.62 8.64 1.53
C GLN A 75 4.37 9.60 0.37
N SER A 76 5.25 9.58 -0.65
CA SER A 76 5.14 10.43 -1.84
C SER A 76 4.25 9.85 -2.94
N GLN A 77 3.63 8.68 -2.73
CA GLN A 77 2.79 8.07 -3.76
C GLN A 77 1.58 8.97 -4.08
N PRO A 78 1.27 9.16 -5.38
CA PRO A 78 0.17 10.02 -5.80
C PRO A 78 -1.18 9.45 -5.34
N SER A 79 -2.17 10.34 -5.22
CA SER A 79 -3.55 9.96 -4.91
C SER A 79 -4.04 8.87 -5.88
N VAL A 80 -4.68 7.87 -5.31
CA VAL A 80 -5.12 6.67 -6.02
C VAL A 80 -6.20 7.04 -7.03
N ARG A 81 -6.04 6.52 -8.25
CA ARG A 81 -6.97 6.73 -9.36
C ARG A 81 -7.88 5.54 -9.59
N GLY A 82 -9.12 5.77 -9.99
CA GLY A 82 -10.13 4.73 -10.32
C GLY A 82 -9.95 4.03 -11.66
N ASP A 83 -8.92 4.39 -12.43
CA ASP A 83 -8.56 3.71 -13.67
C ASP A 83 -7.82 2.39 -13.38
N THR A 84 -8.30 1.30 -13.99
CA THR A 84 -7.77 -0.06 -13.83
C THR A 84 -6.31 -0.17 -14.25
N ALA A 85 -5.87 0.57 -15.28
CA ALA A 85 -4.47 0.58 -15.72
C ALA A 85 -3.56 1.21 -14.66
N HIS A 86 -4.00 2.33 -14.08
CA HIS A 86 -3.28 3.00 -13.00
C HIS A 86 -3.23 2.17 -11.72
N LEU A 87 -4.34 1.54 -11.33
CA LEU A 87 -4.40 0.65 -10.16
C LEU A 87 -3.44 -0.54 -10.31
N ARG A 88 -3.37 -1.14 -11.50
CA ARG A 88 -2.43 -2.24 -11.78
C ARG A 88 -0.97 -1.80 -11.66
N GLU A 89 -0.62 -0.60 -12.13
CA GLU A 89 0.75 -0.09 -11.96
C GLU A 89 1.04 0.20 -10.48
N GLN A 90 0.11 0.79 -9.73
CA GLN A 90 0.30 1.02 -8.29
C GLN A 90 0.49 -0.29 -7.50
N ILE A 91 -0.26 -1.34 -7.84
CA ILE A 91 -0.05 -2.68 -7.26
C ILE A 91 1.35 -3.19 -7.62
N ARG A 92 1.78 -3.03 -8.88
CA ARG A 92 3.10 -3.45 -9.33
C ARG A 92 4.21 -2.72 -8.57
N GLU A 93 4.14 -1.40 -8.45
CA GLU A 93 5.08 -0.59 -7.67
C GLU A 93 5.13 -1.02 -6.20
N ASN A 94 3.97 -1.25 -5.58
CA ASN A 94 3.91 -1.69 -4.18
C ASN A 94 4.51 -3.10 -4.01
N SER A 95 4.26 -4.02 -4.95
CA SER A 95 4.87 -5.35 -4.93
C SER A 95 6.40 -5.32 -5.07
N LEU A 96 6.94 -4.38 -5.85
CA LEU A 96 8.39 -4.14 -5.92
C LEU A 96 8.93 -3.62 -4.58
N ALA A 97 8.21 -2.71 -3.92
CA ALA A 97 8.58 -2.21 -2.60
C ALA A 97 8.57 -3.32 -1.54
N LEU A 98 7.59 -4.22 -1.56
CA LEU A 98 7.56 -5.42 -0.72
C LEU A 98 8.77 -6.32 -0.97
N GLY A 99 9.14 -6.57 -2.23
CA GLY A 99 10.34 -7.34 -2.56
C GLY A 99 11.65 -6.67 -2.11
N GLU A 100 11.73 -5.34 -2.13
CA GLU A 100 12.84 -4.59 -1.53
C GLU A 100 12.85 -4.77 0.01
N LEU A 101 11.69 -4.70 0.66
CA LEU A 101 11.54 -4.91 2.10
C LEU A 101 11.93 -6.33 2.51
N GLU A 102 11.56 -7.37 1.76
CA GLU A 102 11.97 -8.75 2.06
C GLU A 102 13.49 -8.89 2.12
N LYS A 103 14.21 -8.29 1.16
CA LYS A 103 15.68 -8.28 1.13
C LYS A 103 16.27 -7.55 2.33
N LEU A 104 15.66 -6.42 2.72
CA LEU A 104 16.06 -5.67 3.91
C LEU A 104 15.81 -6.47 5.20
N GLY A 105 14.71 -7.23 5.28
CA GLY A 105 14.39 -8.12 6.39
C GLY A 105 15.48 -9.16 6.60
N VAL A 106 15.86 -9.89 5.54
CA VAL A 106 16.97 -10.87 5.58
C VAL A 106 18.29 -10.22 6.02
N ALA A 107 18.57 -9.01 5.53
CA ALA A 107 19.77 -8.28 5.90
C ALA A 107 19.78 -7.86 7.38
N LEU A 108 18.63 -7.46 7.93
CA LEU A 108 18.45 -7.11 9.35
C LEU A 108 18.59 -8.35 10.25
N GLU A 109 18.00 -9.48 9.87
CA GLU A 109 18.17 -10.76 10.58
C GLU A 109 19.64 -11.21 10.61
N THR A 110 20.36 -11.03 9.50
CA THR A 110 21.80 -11.32 9.44
C THR A 110 22.59 -10.44 10.41
N VAL A 111 22.28 -9.15 10.49
CA VAL A 111 22.92 -8.21 11.43
C VAL A 111 22.58 -8.58 12.88
N GLN A 112 21.36 -9.02 13.14
CA GLN A 112 20.92 -9.49 14.45
C GLN A 112 21.70 -10.73 14.90
N ALA A 113 21.89 -11.69 13.99
CA ALA A 113 22.67 -12.90 14.24
C ALA A 113 24.15 -12.56 14.52
N GLN A 114 24.76 -11.69 13.71
CA GLN A 114 26.12 -11.19 13.94
C GLN A 114 26.24 -10.48 15.30
N GLY A 115 25.27 -9.65 15.68
CA GLY A 115 25.22 -9.02 16.99
C GLY A 115 25.10 -10.01 18.15
N ALA A 116 24.39 -11.12 17.95
CA ALA A 116 24.25 -12.18 18.95
C ALA A 116 25.55 -12.99 19.13
N GLU A 117 26.27 -13.26 18.04
CA GLU A 117 27.59 -13.91 18.09
C GLU A 117 28.62 -13.06 18.81
N LEU A 118 28.57 -11.73 18.68
CA LEU A 118 29.43 -10.81 19.43
C LEU A 118 29.12 -10.77 20.93
N LEU A 119 27.88 -11.07 21.32
CA LEU A 119 27.46 -11.23 22.73
C LEU A 119 27.81 -12.59 23.30
N ALA A 120 27.97 -13.62 22.45
CA ALA A 120 28.31 -14.95 22.89
C ALA A 120 29.68 -14.92 23.62
N PRO A 121 29.79 -15.47 24.84
CA PRO A 121 31.05 -15.50 25.57
C PRO A 121 32.09 -16.30 24.77
N ARG A 122 32.95 -15.63 24.01
CA ARG A 122 34.19 -16.24 23.51
C ARG A 122 35.01 -16.54 24.75
N GLY A 123 35.11 -17.83 25.11
CA GLY A 123 35.63 -18.37 26.37
C GLY A 123 37.12 -18.13 26.68
N THR A 124 37.65 -16.95 26.37
CA THR A 124 39.02 -16.54 26.72
C THR A 124 38.98 -15.65 27.98
N PRO A 125 39.38 -16.17 29.16
CA PRO A 125 39.51 -15.34 30.36
C PRO A 125 40.58 -14.27 30.15
N GLY A 126 40.26 -13.00 30.46
CA GLY A 126 41.19 -11.86 30.38
C GLY A 126 40.93 -10.86 29.23
N ARG A 127 39.88 -11.07 28.42
CA ARG A 127 39.49 -10.14 27.35
C ARG A 127 38.87 -8.87 27.94
N ALA A 128 39.44 -7.71 27.62
CA ALA A 128 38.86 -6.42 28.00
C ALA A 128 37.42 -6.31 27.48
N PRO A 129 36.49 -5.69 28.23
CA PRO A 129 35.14 -5.47 27.74
C PRO A 129 35.23 -4.68 26.43
N SER A 130 34.68 -5.23 25.34
CA SER A 130 34.64 -4.55 24.04
C SER A 130 34.08 -3.14 24.21
N LEU A 131 34.79 -2.15 23.67
CA LEU A 131 34.46 -0.72 23.79
C LEU A 131 33.09 -0.36 23.19
N LEU A 132 32.49 -1.27 22.39
CA LEU A 132 31.12 -1.17 21.91
C LEU A 132 30.26 -2.15 22.69
N ARG A 133 29.35 -1.62 23.51
CA ARG A 133 28.41 -2.41 24.31
C ARG A 133 27.53 -3.21 23.34
N PRO A 134 27.71 -4.54 23.20
CA PRO A 134 27.01 -5.30 22.15
C PRO A 134 25.48 -5.37 22.39
N ALA A 135 25.04 -5.01 23.61
CA ALA A 135 23.64 -4.74 23.91
C ALA A 135 23.03 -3.58 23.08
N GLY A 136 23.80 -2.54 22.77
CA GLY A 136 23.32 -1.41 21.94
C GLY A 136 23.12 -1.80 20.47
N ILE A 137 23.93 -2.75 19.97
CA ILE A 137 23.77 -3.33 18.63
C ILE A 137 22.45 -4.10 18.54
N GLN A 138 22.12 -4.90 19.56
CA GLN A 138 20.87 -5.64 19.61
C GLN A 138 19.65 -4.73 19.71
N GLU A 139 19.69 -3.74 20.61
CA GLU A 139 18.59 -2.79 20.79
C GLU A 139 18.32 -2.01 19.50
N ARG A 140 19.37 -1.51 18.84
CA ARG A 140 19.24 -0.80 17.57
C ARG A 140 18.71 -1.69 16.45
N THR A 141 19.17 -2.94 16.36
CA THR A 141 18.66 -3.90 15.37
C THR A 141 17.20 -4.23 15.60
N ALA A 142 16.77 -4.39 16.86
CA ALA A 142 15.37 -4.62 17.21
C ALA A 142 14.47 -3.42 16.84
N GLN A 143 14.96 -2.19 17.04
CA GLN A 143 14.27 -0.98 16.59
C GLN A 143 14.09 -0.95 15.06
N LEU A 144 15.14 -1.29 14.30
CA LEU A 144 15.07 -1.36 12.84
C LEU A 144 14.11 -2.47 12.35
N LEU A 145 14.12 -3.64 12.99
CA LEU A 145 13.17 -4.72 12.69
C LEU A 145 11.72 -4.30 12.97
N SER A 146 11.47 -3.56 14.05
CA SER A 146 10.15 -3.01 14.35
C SER A 146 9.71 -1.97 13.29
N GLN A 147 10.60 -1.09 12.86
CA GLN A 147 10.32 -0.13 11.78
C GLN A 147 10.02 -0.83 10.46
N TRP A 148 10.87 -1.80 10.08
CA TRP A 148 10.68 -2.64 8.91
C TRP A 148 9.33 -3.37 8.95
N GLY A 149 8.99 -4.02 10.06
CA GLY A 149 7.72 -4.74 10.21
C GLY A 149 6.50 -3.84 10.07
N ARG A 150 6.54 -2.63 10.65
CA ARG A 150 5.48 -1.62 10.46
C ARG A 150 5.37 -1.17 9.01
N LEU A 151 6.49 -0.92 8.34
CA LEU A 151 6.49 -0.47 6.95
C LEU A 151 5.96 -1.56 6.02
N ARG A 152 6.39 -2.81 6.23
CA ARG A 152 5.89 -3.99 5.53
C ARG A 152 4.39 -4.17 5.73
N GLY A 153 3.90 -4.15 6.97
CA GLY A 153 2.48 -4.27 7.26
C GLY A 153 1.63 -3.21 6.55
N ARG A 154 2.10 -1.96 6.51
CA ARG A 154 1.45 -0.90 5.73
C ARG A 154 1.42 -1.19 4.23
N CYS A 155 2.51 -1.72 3.67
CA CYS A 155 2.56 -2.09 2.25
C CYS A 155 1.61 -3.26 1.93
N GLU A 156 1.54 -4.26 2.80
CA GLU A 156 0.62 -5.42 2.66
C GLU A 156 -0.85 -4.98 2.75
N GLU A 157 -1.18 -4.11 3.72
CA GLU A 157 -2.51 -3.51 3.85
C GLU A 157 -2.90 -2.69 2.62
N GLN A 158 -1.97 -1.87 2.13
CA GLN A 158 -2.16 -1.07 0.92
C GLN A 158 -2.31 -1.94 -0.32
N GLU A 159 -1.57 -3.05 -0.43
CA GLU A 159 -1.69 -3.98 -1.56
C GLU A 159 -3.07 -4.65 -1.56
N ARG A 160 -3.53 -5.13 -0.40
CA ARG A 160 -4.87 -5.71 -0.26
C ARG A 160 -5.95 -4.71 -0.66
N TRP A 161 -5.87 -3.49 -0.14
CA TRP A 161 -6.82 -2.43 -0.46
C TRP A 161 -6.81 -2.07 -1.96
N LEU A 162 -5.62 -1.94 -2.59
CA LEU A 162 -5.52 -1.69 -4.03
C LEU A 162 -6.11 -2.83 -4.87
N ARG A 163 -5.95 -4.08 -4.45
CA ARG A 163 -6.53 -5.25 -5.14
C ARG A 163 -8.06 -5.28 -5.03
N GLU A 164 -8.60 -4.96 -3.86
CA GLU A 164 -10.05 -4.83 -3.66
C GLU A 164 -10.62 -3.70 -4.54
N LEU A 165 -9.94 -2.55 -4.58
CA LEU A 165 -10.32 -1.43 -5.42
C LEU A 165 -10.23 -1.75 -6.91
N LEU A 166 -9.19 -2.47 -7.35
CA LEU A 166 -9.07 -2.93 -8.74
C LEU A 166 -10.23 -3.86 -9.12
N ALA A 167 -10.60 -4.79 -8.25
CA ALA A 167 -11.73 -5.68 -8.50
C ALA A 167 -13.06 -4.91 -8.62
N LEU A 168 -13.24 -3.87 -7.80
CA LEU A 168 -14.39 -2.98 -7.88
C LEU A 168 -14.40 -2.19 -9.20
N ALA A 169 -13.26 -1.60 -9.57
CA ALA A 169 -13.10 -0.86 -10.81
C ALA A 169 -13.35 -1.76 -12.03
N ASP A 170 -12.77 -2.96 -12.08
CA ASP A 170 -12.97 -3.92 -13.18
C ASP A 170 -14.46 -4.29 -13.32
N ARG A 171 -15.18 -4.54 -12.22
CA ARG A 171 -16.63 -4.80 -12.24
C ARG A 171 -17.43 -3.62 -12.77
N PHE A 172 -17.10 -2.40 -12.33
CA PHE A 172 -17.78 -1.19 -12.79
C PHE A 172 -17.55 -0.95 -14.29
N TRP A 173 -16.29 -0.89 -14.73
CA TRP A 173 -15.97 -0.57 -16.12
C TRP A 173 -16.45 -1.64 -17.10
N HIS A 174 -16.36 -2.92 -16.71
CA HIS A 174 -16.89 -4.01 -17.52
C HIS A 174 -18.42 -3.94 -17.60
N GLY A 175 -19.12 -3.82 -16.46
CA GLY A 175 -20.57 -3.70 -16.42
C GLY A 175 -21.10 -2.48 -17.18
N LEU A 176 -20.39 -1.34 -17.10
CA LEU A 176 -20.69 -0.15 -17.90
C LEU A 176 -20.60 -0.44 -19.39
N SER A 177 -19.53 -1.13 -19.83
CA SER A 177 -19.34 -1.46 -21.25
C SER A 177 -20.40 -2.43 -21.77
N GLU A 178 -20.73 -3.46 -21.00
CA GLU A 178 -21.75 -4.44 -21.37
C GLU A 178 -23.14 -3.79 -21.43
N LEU A 179 -23.50 -3.01 -20.41
CA LEU A 179 -24.78 -2.31 -20.36
C LEU A 179 -24.92 -1.28 -21.48
N ALA A 180 -23.84 -0.56 -21.83
CA ALA A 180 -23.86 0.37 -22.95
C ALA A 180 -24.10 -0.33 -24.30
N LEU A 181 -23.50 -1.51 -24.49
CA LEU A 181 -23.70 -2.32 -25.70
C LEU A 181 -25.15 -2.85 -25.77
N THR A 182 -25.65 -3.47 -24.71
CA THR A 182 -27.02 -4.01 -24.68
C THR A 182 -28.07 -2.92 -24.82
N LEU A 183 -27.88 -1.76 -24.18
CA LEU A 183 -28.76 -0.59 -24.37
C LEU A 183 -28.71 -0.06 -25.81
N SER A 184 -27.53 -0.03 -26.45
CA SER A 184 -27.41 0.38 -27.84
C SER A 184 -28.11 -0.61 -28.78
N ASP A 185 -27.90 -1.92 -28.59
CA ASP A 185 -28.51 -2.97 -29.42
C ASP A 185 -30.04 -2.95 -29.29
N THR A 186 -30.55 -2.85 -28.06
CA THR A 186 -31.98 -2.71 -27.81
C THR A 186 -32.54 -1.42 -28.40
N GLN A 187 -31.84 -0.28 -28.29
CA GLN A 187 -32.25 0.96 -28.97
C GLN A 187 -32.35 0.78 -30.48
N GLN A 188 -31.36 0.14 -31.11
CA GLN A 188 -31.36 -0.08 -32.56
C GLN A 188 -32.50 -0.99 -32.99
N LEU A 189 -32.76 -2.09 -32.27
CA LEU A 189 -33.91 -2.97 -32.50
C LEU A 189 -35.21 -2.17 -32.43
N VAL A 190 -35.36 -1.38 -31.38
CA VAL A 190 -36.54 -0.59 -31.06
C VAL A 190 -36.81 0.53 -32.07
N LEU A 191 -35.75 1.20 -32.56
CA LEU A 191 -35.82 2.23 -33.60
C LEU A 191 -36.09 1.63 -35.00
N GLY A 192 -35.63 0.41 -35.26
CA GLY A 192 -35.87 -0.32 -36.51
C GLY A 192 -37.31 -0.82 -36.68
N LEU A 193 -38.12 -0.78 -35.62
CA LEU A 193 -39.53 -1.15 -35.69
C LEU A 193 -40.37 0.01 -36.26
N GLU A 194 -41.02 -0.22 -37.40
CA GLU A 194 -42.03 0.71 -37.97
C GLU A 194 -43.42 0.50 -37.34
N GLU A 195 -43.73 -0.72 -36.89
CA GLU A 195 -44.96 -1.11 -36.21
C GLU A 195 -44.73 -1.39 -34.70
N PRO A 196 -45.77 -1.43 -33.85
CA PRO A 196 -45.61 -1.89 -32.47
C PRO A 196 -44.95 -3.28 -32.44
N PRO A 197 -44.07 -3.55 -31.45
CA PRO A 197 -43.32 -4.79 -31.41
C PRO A 197 -44.23 -6.02 -31.34
N PRO A 198 -43.86 -7.13 -32.01
CA PRO A 198 -44.65 -8.37 -32.00
C PRO A 198 -44.76 -9.00 -30.60
N HIS A 199 -43.75 -8.75 -29.74
CA HIS A 199 -43.69 -9.26 -28.37
C HIS A 199 -43.44 -8.10 -27.38
N PRO A 200 -44.44 -7.26 -27.10
CA PRO A 200 -44.26 -6.06 -26.26
C PRO A 200 -43.97 -6.41 -24.80
N GLN A 201 -44.41 -7.58 -24.32
CA GLN A 201 -44.13 -8.05 -22.95
C GLN A 201 -42.67 -8.43 -22.76
N ALA A 202 -42.10 -9.21 -23.68
CA ALA A 202 -40.69 -9.61 -23.63
C ALA A 202 -39.74 -8.39 -23.66
N LEU A 203 -40.03 -7.40 -24.52
CA LEU A 203 -39.27 -6.15 -24.53
C LEU A 203 -39.41 -5.33 -23.25
N ARG A 204 -40.53 -5.46 -22.54
CA ARG A 204 -40.73 -4.78 -21.24
C ARG A 204 -39.88 -5.43 -20.17
N GLU A 205 -39.86 -6.76 -20.12
CA GLU A 205 -39.00 -7.52 -19.21
C GLU A 205 -37.52 -7.24 -19.46
N GLU A 206 -37.11 -7.13 -20.74
CA GLU A 206 -35.75 -6.75 -21.12
C GLU A 206 -35.39 -5.32 -20.66
N ILE A 207 -36.27 -4.35 -20.88
CA ILE A 207 -36.06 -2.96 -20.40
C ILE A 207 -36.01 -2.89 -18.86
N ASP A 208 -36.88 -3.62 -18.17
CA ASP A 208 -36.88 -3.68 -16.71
C ASP A 208 -35.59 -4.34 -16.17
N SER A 209 -35.08 -5.37 -16.85
CA SER A 209 -33.77 -5.99 -16.55
C SER A 209 -32.62 -5.00 -16.70
N LEU A 210 -32.57 -4.27 -17.83
CA LEU A 210 -31.55 -3.26 -18.11
C LEU A 210 -31.58 -2.10 -17.11
N GLN A 211 -32.77 -1.73 -16.63
CA GLN A 211 -32.90 -0.74 -15.57
C GLN A 211 -32.33 -1.26 -14.23
N GLY A 212 -32.58 -2.54 -13.90
CA GLY A 212 -31.97 -3.17 -12.73
C GLY A 212 -30.44 -3.21 -12.80
N GLU A 213 -29.88 -3.55 -13.97
CA GLU A 213 -28.44 -3.51 -14.21
C GLU A 213 -27.87 -2.08 -14.05
N LEU A 214 -28.56 -1.07 -14.57
CA LEU A 214 -28.18 0.34 -14.40
C LEU A 214 -28.16 0.76 -12.92
N ASP A 215 -29.15 0.35 -12.13
CA ASP A 215 -29.21 0.64 -10.70
C ASP A 215 -28.04 -0.02 -9.95
N THR A 216 -27.68 -1.27 -10.29
CA THR A 216 -26.52 -1.95 -9.71
C THR A 216 -25.20 -1.26 -10.08
N LEU A 217 -25.09 -0.79 -11.33
CA LEU A 217 -23.93 -0.04 -11.80
C LEU A 217 -23.80 1.31 -11.09
N GLY A 218 -24.92 1.96 -10.79
CA GLY A 218 -24.97 3.18 -9.97
C GLY A 218 -24.40 2.97 -8.56
N ILE A 219 -24.74 1.85 -7.90
CA ILE A 219 -24.19 1.50 -6.58
C ILE A 219 -22.67 1.30 -6.69
N LEU A 220 -22.19 0.53 -7.67
CA LEU A 220 -20.76 0.32 -7.90
C LEU A 220 -20.02 1.63 -8.19
N GLY A 221 -20.63 2.55 -8.94
CA GLY A 221 -20.07 3.87 -9.23
C GLY A 221 -19.90 4.73 -7.97
N VAL A 222 -20.87 4.71 -7.05
CA VAL A 222 -20.77 5.41 -5.77
C VAL A 222 -19.68 4.80 -4.88
N GLU A 223 -19.58 3.47 -4.82
CA GLU A 223 -18.52 2.79 -4.08
C GLU A 223 -17.13 3.11 -4.65
N LEU A 224 -16.98 3.13 -5.98
CA LEU A 224 -15.73 3.52 -6.66
C LEU A 224 -15.35 4.97 -6.34
N MET A 225 -16.29 5.91 -6.48
CA MET A 225 -16.04 7.33 -6.20
C MET A 225 -15.72 7.62 -4.73
N SER A 226 -16.22 6.81 -3.80
CA SER A 226 -15.89 6.95 -2.37
C SER A 226 -14.51 6.37 -2.03
N SER A 227 -14.00 5.46 -2.84
CA SER A 227 -12.71 4.79 -2.67
C SER A 227 -11.57 5.48 -3.43
N CYS A 228 -11.87 6.24 -4.48
CA CYS A 228 -10.90 6.99 -5.29
C CYS A 228 -10.78 8.46 -4.85
N GLY A 229 -9.65 9.09 -5.22
CA GLY A 229 -9.48 10.52 -5.00
C GLY A 229 -10.42 11.37 -5.87
N ASP A 230 -10.42 12.69 -5.63
CA ASP A 230 -11.17 13.66 -6.45
C ASP A 230 -10.93 13.62 -7.98
N PRO A 231 -9.77 13.20 -8.54
CA PRO A 231 -9.56 13.31 -9.99
C PRO A 231 -10.46 12.43 -10.86
N ASP A 232 -10.96 11.27 -10.39
CA ASP A 232 -11.72 10.35 -11.26
C ASP A 232 -13.24 10.45 -11.09
N LYS A 233 -13.68 11.19 -10.07
CA LYS A 233 -15.11 11.51 -9.85
C LYS A 233 -15.80 12.07 -11.10
N PRO A 234 -15.23 13.02 -11.89
CA PRO A 234 -15.91 13.54 -13.08
C PRO A 234 -16.06 12.50 -14.19
N ASP A 235 -15.09 11.60 -14.38
CA ASP A 235 -15.11 10.61 -15.46
C ASP A 235 -16.11 9.48 -15.17
N VAL A 236 -16.16 9.00 -13.93
CA VAL A 236 -17.16 8.01 -13.48
C VAL A 236 -18.56 8.60 -13.57
N THR A 237 -18.75 9.85 -13.13
CA THR A 237 -20.06 10.53 -13.19
C THR A 237 -20.53 10.69 -14.63
N LYS A 238 -19.67 11.19 -15.53
CA LYS A 238 -20.02 11.40 -16.93
C LYS A 238 -20.40 10.09 -17.62
N SER A 239 -19.63 9.04 -17.37
CA SER A 239 -19.88 7.72 -17.97
C SER A 239 -21.23 7.14 -17.53
N LEU A 240 -21.58 7.31 -16.25
CA LEU A 240 -22.88 6.90 -15.72
C LEU A 240 -24.02 7.76 -16.29
N ASP A 241 -23.81 9.07 -16.44
CA ASP A 241 -24.78 9.99 -17.05
C ASP A 241 -25.07 9.63 -18.51
N ASP A 242 -24.04 9.25 -19.28
CA ASP A 242 -24.17 8.86 -20.68
C ASP A 242 -25.02 7.58 -20.83
N VAL A 243 -24.77 6.55 -20.02
CA VAL A 243 -25.56 5.30 -20.02
C VAL A 243 -26.97 5.53 -19.49
N SER A 244 -27.14 6.39 -18.48
CA SER A 244 -28.45 6.77 -17.96
C SER A 244 -29.29 7.51 -19.01
N ALA A 245 -28.66 8.34 -19.85
CA ALA A 245 -29.34 9.01 -20.95
C ALA A 245 -29.84 8.00 -22.00
N LEU A 246 -29.04 6.97 -22.30
CA LEU A 246 -29.44 5.89 -23.22
C LEU A 246 -30.64 5.09 -22.67
N ALA A 247 -30.58 4.68 -21.41
CA ALA A 247 -31.70 4.00 -20.75
C ALA A 247 -32.97 4.87 -20.69
N GLY A 248 -32.82 6.17 -20.40
CA GLY A 248 -33.93 7.12 -20.41
C GLY A 248 -34.61 7.25 -21.78
N GLY A 249 -33.84 7.20 -22.87
CA GLY A 249 -34.36 7.19 -24.24
C GLY A 249 -35.23 5.96 -24.54
N LEU A 250 -34.78 4.78 -24.12
CA LEU A 250 -35.54 3.52 -24.26
C LEU A 250 -36.85 3.53 -23.48
N LEU A 251 -36.81 3.96 -22.21
CA LEU A 251 -37.99 4.07 -21.37
C LEU A 251 -39.01 5.07 -21.93
N TRP A 252 -38.53 6.19 -22.49
CA TRP A 252 -39.40 7.15 -23.16
C TRP A 252 -40.08 6.54 -24.38
N TRP A 253 -39.32 5.85 -25.24
CA TRP A 253 -39.88 5.17 -26.41
C TRP A 253 -40.93 4.13 -25.99
N ALA A 254 -40.62 3.31 -24.99
CA ALA A 254 -41.51 2.27 -24.49
C ALA A 254 -42.82 2.87 -23.97
N ARG A 255 -42.74 4.01 -23.26
CA ARG A 255 -43.92 4.73 -22.78
C ARG A 255 -44.76 5.30 -23.92
N VAL A 256 -44.13 5.92 -24.93
CA VAL A 256 -44.85 6.53 -26.06
C VAL A 256 -45.50 5.48 -26.96
N ARG A 257 -44.77 4.38 -27.26
CA ARG A 257 -45.22 3.38 -28.23
C ARG A 257 -46.08 2.27 -27.61
N MET A 258 -45.84 1.87 -26.36
CA MET A 258 -46.65 0.86 -25.66
C MET A 258 -47.76 1.47 -24.79
N GLY A 259 -47.66 2.75 -24.41
CA GLY A 259 -48.73 3.48 -23.73
C GLY A 259 -49.82 4.03 -24.67
N GLY A 260 -49.67 3.83 -25.98
CA GLY A 260 -50.53 4.36 -27.04
C GLY A 260 -51.72 3.47 -27.45
N VAL A 261 -52.31 2.71 -26.52
CA VAL A 261 -53.63 2.08 -26.73
C VAL A 261 -54.61 2.68 -25.72
N GLY A 262 -55.08 3.91 -25.99
CA GLY A 262 -56.04 4.59 -25.11
C GLY A 262 -56.24 6.09 -25.37
N THR A 263 -56.95 6.41 -26.46
CA THR A 263 -57.83 7.60 -26.71
C THR A 263 -57.33 9.02 -26.40
N GLY A 264 -57.40 9.90 -27.41
CA GLY A 264 -57.71 11.32 -27.19
C GLY A 264 -56.84 12.33 -27.94
N HIS A 265 -57.51 13.14 -28.76
CA HIS A 265 -57.02 14.28 -29.54
C HIS A 265 -56.12 15.26 -28.73
N PRO A 266 -55.17 15.99 -29.37
CA PRO A 266 -54.29 16.91 -28.67
C PRO A 266 -54.99 18.26 -28.46
N GLN A 267 -55.21 18.66 -27.20
CA GLN A 267 -55.50 20.05 -26.91
C GLN A 267 -54.81 20.51 -25.61
N SER A 268 -54.10 21.63 -25.77
CA SER A 268 -53.54 22.53 -24.77
C SER A 268 -52.09 22.32 -24.29
N ARG A 269 -51.27 23.22 -24.83
CA ARG A 269 -49.90 23.62 -24.50
C ARG A 269 -49.67 24.08 -23.05
N ALA A 270 -48.36 24.13 -22.74
CA ALA A 270 -47.64 24.99 -21.78
C ALA A 270 -47.65 24.51 -20.32
N ALA A 271 -46.52 24.21 -19.67
CA ALA A 271 -45.26 24.94 -19.69
C ALA A 271 -44.04 24.02 -19.49
N ALA A 272 -43.15 23.97 -20.48
CA ALA A 272 -41.76 23.59 -20.28
C ALA A 272 -40.95 24.89 -20.13
N GLY A 273 -40.52 25.20 -18.92
CA GLY A 273 -39.51 26.22 -18.67
C GLY A 273 -38.11 25.61 -18.82
N PRO A 274 -37.11 26.33 -19.37
CA PRO A 274 -35.75 25.85 -19.45
C PRO A 274 -35.17 25.74 -18.03
N TRP A 275 -34.47 24.64 -17.73
CA TRP A 275 -33.76 24.42 -16.47
C TRP A 275 -32.73 25.55 -16.25
N ARG A 276 -33.16 26.63 -15.58
CA ARG A 276 -32.30 27.75 -15.21
C ARG A 276 -31.48 27.36 -14.00
N ARG A 277 -30.16 27.48 -14.15
CA ARG A 277 -29.19 27.57 -13.04
C ARG A 277 -29.62 28.69 -12.09
N GLY A 278 -29.59 28.39 -10.79
CA GLY A 278 -29.52 29.38 -9.72
C GLY A 278 -30.85 29.83 -9.12
N ARG A 279 -31.21 29.21 -7.99
CA ARG A 279 -31.88 29.92 -6.88
C ARG A 279 -31.59 29.20 -5.56
N ARG A 280 -31.12 29.96 -4.57
CA ARG A 280 -30.84 29.50 -3.20
C ARG A 280 -32.16 29.23 -2.47
N ILE A 281 -32.28 28.06 -1.83
CA ILE A 281 -33.38 27.68 -0.94
C ILE A 281 -32.86 27.80 0.51
N PRO A 282 -33.64 28.32 1.49
CA PRO A 282 -33.17 28.51 2.86
C PRO A 282 -33.07 27.18 3.62
N LYS A 283 -32.05 27.07 4.49
CA LYS A 283 -31.74 25.89 5.32
C LYS A 283 -32.84 25.59 6.35
N PRO A 284 -33.31 24.34 6.49
CA PRO A 284 -33.89 23.88 7.74
C PRO A 284 -32.75 23.60 8.75
N ARG A 285 -32.94 24.03 10.00
CA ARG A 285 -32.00 23.77 11.09
C ARG A 285 -32.22 22.36 11.60
N GLY A 286 -31.15 21.56 11.68
CA GLY A 286 -31.14 20.32 12.46
C GLY A 286 -30.83 19.02 11.70
N CYS A 287 -29.73 18.96 10.95
CA CYS A 287 -29.04 17.69 10.68
C CYS A 287 -27.52 17.93 10.83
N PRO A 288 -26.79 17.08 11.58
CA PRO A 288 -25.34 17.05 11.50
C PRO A 288 -24.99 16.49 10.11
N TRP A 289 -23.88 16.94 9.52
CA TRP A 289 -23.39 16.64 8.16
C TRP A 289 -23.77 17.73 7.16
N ALA A 290 -23.17 18.90 7.39
CA ALA A 290 -23.11 19.95 6.40
C ALA A 290 -21.71 20.00 5.80
N VAL A 291 -21.70 20.09 4.45
CA VAL A 291 -20.68 20.69 3.58
C VAL A 291 -19.62 19.73 3.02
N LEU A 292 -19.89 19.21 1.81
CA LEU A 292 -19.02 19.43 0.65
C LEU A 292 -19.90 19.88 -0.54
N GLN A 293 -19.51 20.98 -1.17
CA GLN A 293 -20.23 21.62 -2.27
C GLN A 293 -20.06 20.86 -3.58
N GLY A 294 -21.16 20.65 -4.29
CA GLY A 294 -21.20 20.04 -5.62
C GLY A 294 -22.47 19.21 -5.70
N GLY A 295 -23.33 19.48 -6.68
CA GLY A 295 -24.72 18.98 -6.69
C GLY A 295 -24.80 17.46 -6.62
N TRP A 296 -25.54 16.95 -5.62
CA TRP A 296 -26.06 15.59 -5.61
C TRP A 296 -27.57 15.67 -5.87
N VAL A 297 -28.02 15.01 -6.93
CA VAL A 297 -29.43 14.69 -7.11
C VAL A 297 -29.73 13.55 -6.14
N CYS A 298 -30.66 13.79 -5.22
CA CYS A 298 -31.05 12.82 -4.20
C CYS A 298 -31.70 11.60 -4.88
N TRP A 299 -31.01 10.46 -4.89
CA TRP A 299 -31.52 9.17 -5.41
C TRP A 299 -32.52 8.46 -4.46
N ALA A 300 -32.95 9.11 -3.38
CA ALA A 300 -33.81 8.52 -2.34
C ALA A 300 -35.31 8.42 -2.72
N GLY A 301 -35.66 8.32 -4.01
CA GLY A 301 -37.05 8.32 -4.48
C GLY A 301 -37.71 6.95 -4.68
N VAL A 302 -36.96 5.85 -4.67
CA VAL A 302 -37.46 4.53 -5.14
C VAL A 302 -37.49 3.43 -4.07
N LEU A 303 -37.10 3.70 -2.82
CA LEU A 303 -37.03 2.68 -1.75
C LEU A 303 -38.03 2.84 -0.58
N ALA A 304 -39.16 3.52 -0.77
CA ALA A 304 -40.16 3.68 0.29
C ALA A 304 -41.59 3.28 -0.14
N GLN A 305 -41.78 2.02 -0.51
CA GLN A 305 -43.06 1.34 -0.28
C GLN A 305 -42.78 -0.07 0.26
N GLY A 306 -43.02 -0.25 1.55
CA GLY A 306 -43.04 -1.58 2.15
C GLY A 306 -42.38 -1.67 3.52
N THR A 307 -42.97 -1.05 4.54
CA THR A 307 -43.13 -1.69 5.87
C THR A 307 -44.17 -0.91 6.67
N VAL A 308 -45.24 -1.62 7.02
CA VAL A 308 -46.26 -1.21 7.99
C VAL A 308 -45.62 -1.07 9.37
N SER A 309 -45.88 0.04 10.06
CA SER A 309 -45.90 0.04 11.52
C SER A 309 -47.01 0.95 12.02
N LEU A 310 -48.02 0.32 12.62
CA LEU A 310 -49.09 0.96 13.36
C LEU A 310 -48.50 1.76 14.53
N ALA A 311 -48.79 3.05 14.59
CA ALA A 311 -48.63 3.85 15.81
C ALA A 311 -49.91 4.64 16.08
N SER A 312 -50.69 4.08 17.01
CA SER A 312 -51.43 4.73 18.10
C SER A 312 -52.31 5.96 17.79
N CYS A 313 -53.63 5.77 17.91
CA CYS A 313 -54.59 6.85 18.16
C CYS A 313 -55.14 6.75 19.59
N GLY A 314 -55.05 7.88 20.32
CA GLY A 314 -55.91 8.28 21.44
C GLY A 314 -55.45 7.78 22.82
N GLY A 315 -55.37 8.59 23.88
CA GLY A 315 -55.78 9.97 24.09
C GLY A 315 -56.00 10.19 25.60
N ALA A 316 -55.70 11.41 26.05
CA ALA A 316 -56.24 12.14 27.22
C ALA A 316 -56.30 11.46 28.61
N GLY A 317 -55.70 12.14 29.61
CA GLY A 317 -55.95 11.92 31.04
C GLY A 317 -54.67 11.82 31.85
#